data_AF-C2BGS9-F1
#
_entry.id   AF-C2BGS9-F1
#
_cell.length_a   1.000
_cell.length_b   1.000
_cell.length_c   1.000
_cell.angle_alpha   90.00
_cell.angle_beta   90.00
_cell.angle_gamma   90.00
#
_symmetry.space_group_name_H-M   'P 1'
#
loop_
_entity.id
_entity.type
_entity.pdbx_description
1 polymer ?
#
loop_
_entity_poly.entity_id
_entity_poly.type
_entity_poly.pdbx_seq_one_letter_code
_entity_poly.pdbx_strand_id
1 'polypeptide(L)'
;MKKNNLTKAILAMALASAVFAPSVKKSFATDTFYSDYLYESSYLESRRELYKTISDAKEIKNKDRYINASTSVKDSFNVWFKYAEDAYKQAPEYSSLSSEKDKLTRATQYLKEAMKALDGKKSSITDLKDLLDKHTDFTTSSSYLYATQKQKDAYLDAYNKAYRYYYYETYNTVLSEYYTKELKEKRAAIENAYLNERKKVVKDEIDLSEPFRKNSEKYTKKSFDTFLSALKLAETSVEDKSNIKTEAEYKQIAATLKSAREALVEVKVKNEELEKYIEKLQTAVDNNKIAVKSGETLLEIAPKQVAPVKGKLINLIKNAKSVIEKSEAVLAKLKGIKG
;
A
#
# COMPACT_ATOMS: atom_id res chain seq x y z
N MET A 1 2.21 -36.95 6.70
CA MET A 1 2.31 -37.63 8.01
C MET A 1 3.41 -38.69 7.93
N LYS A 2 4.52 -38.52 8.66
CA LYS A 2 5.53 -39.57 8.88
C LYS A 2 5.96 -39.53 10.34
N LYS A 3 5.78 -40.65 11.05
CA LYS A 3 6.09 -40.88 12.46
C LYS A 3 7.30 -41.81 12.59
N ASN A 4 8.25 -41.37 13.41
CA ASN A 4 9.11 -42.07 14.38
C ASN A 4 9.63 -43.50 14.11
N ASN A 5 10.94 -43.61 13.86
CA ASN A 5 11.76 -44.83 13.94
C ASN A 5 13.00 -44.63 14.85
N LEU A 6 12.84 -44.27 16.13
CA LEU A 6 14.00 -44.13 17.03
C LEU A 6 13.94 -44.93 18.34
N THR A 7 12.86 -45.69 18.59
CA THR A 7 12.66 -46.41 19.86
C THR A 7 13.07 -47.88 19.86
N LYS A 8 13.55 -48.44 18.75
CA LYS A 8 13.87 -49.89 18.65
C LYS A 8 15.36 -50.25 18.78
N ALA A 9 16.29 -49.29 18.81
CA ALA A 9 17.72 -49.60 18.85
C ALA A 9 18.29 -49.80 20.28
N ILE A 10 17.56 -49.44 21.33
CA ILE A 10 18.10 -49.42 22.71
C ILE A 10 17.88 -50.75 23.47
N LEU A 11 17.02 -51.65 22.99
CA LEU A 11 16.67 -52.87 23.73
C LEU A 11 17.55 -54.10 23.43
N ALA A 12 18.47 -54.02 22.45
CA ALA A 12 19.22 -55.19 21.96
C ALA A 12 20.61 -55.40 22.58
N MET A 13 21.05 -54.55 23.52
CA MET A 13 22.42 -54.60 24.08
C MET A 13 22.50 -55.12 25.53
N ALA A 14 21.53 -55.91 25.98
CA ALA A 14 21.45 -56.37 27.37
C ALA A 14 21.42 -57.89 27.59
N LEU A 15 21.51 -58.74 26.57
CA LEU A 15 21.40 -60.19 26.75
C LEU A 15 22.35 -60.99 25.85
N ALA A 16 23.64 -61.06 26.21
CA ALA A 16 24.53 -62.11 25.75
C ALA A 16 25.81 -62.19 26.59
N SER A 17 25.77 -62.91 27.72
CA SER A 17 26.87 -63.78 28.17
C SER A 17 26.52 -64.48 29.48
N ALA A 18 25.91 -65.66 29.38
CA ALA A 18 25.92 -66.65 30.44
C ALA A 18 26.20 -68.02 29.81
N VAL A 19 27.43 -68.54 30.00
CA VAL A 19 27.76 -69.97 29.87
C VAL A 19 28.79 -70.33 30.97
N PHE A 20 28.62 -71.56 31.50
CA PHE A 20 29.06 -72.17 32.76
C PHE A 20 30.58 -72.49 32.95
N ALA A 21 31.11 -72.20 34.18
CA ALA A 21 32.00 -72.92 35.15
C ALA A 21 33.12 -73.95 34.75
N PRO A 22 34.10 -74.36 35.62
CA PRO A 22 34.71 -73.82 36.86
C PRO A 22 36.28 -73.91 36.95
N SER A 23 36.93 -73.29 37.96
CA SER A 23 38.03 -73.85 38.81
C SER A 23 38.78 -72.78 39.62
N VAL A 24 39.55 -73.22 40.61
CA VAL A 24 39.76 -72.60 41.93
C VAL A 24 41.16 -71.97 42.07
N LYS A 25 41.20 -70.80 42.72
CA LYS A 25 42.30 -70.12 43.48
C LYS A 25 43.69 -69.95 42.83
N LYS A 26 44.04 -68.68 42.61
CA LYS A 26 45.12 -67.98 43.35
C LYS A 26 44.73 -66.52 43.51
N SER A 27 44.47 -66.08 44.74
CA SER A 27 44.30 -64.67 45.06
C SER A 27 45.66 -63.99 45.02
N PHE A 28 45.84 -63.05 44.11
CA PHE A 28 46.74 -61.93 44.32
C PHE A 28 45.88 -60.70 44.52
N ALA A 29 45.98 -60.13 45.72
CA ALA A 29 45.39 -58.84 46.05
C ALA A 29 46.22 -57.76 45.34
N THR A 30 45.90 -57.50 44.07
CA THR A 30 46.48 -56.40 43.29
C THR A 30 45.43 -55.96 42.28
N ASP A 31 44.54 -55.03 42.65
CA ASP A 31 43.76 -54.23 41.66
C ASP A 31 42.97 -53.06 42.26
N THR A 32 42.84 -52.94 43.58
CA THR A 32 42.13 -51.80 44.20
C THR A 32 42.84 -50.46 43.99
N PHE A 33 44.18 -50.42 44.14
CA PHE A 33 44.94 -49.17 44.06
C PHE A 33 44.98 -48.53 42.65
N TYR A 34 44.97 -49.33 41.59
CA TYR A 34 45.06 -48.80 40.21
C TYR A 34 43.70 -48.33 39.70
N SER A 35 42.61 -49.00 40.09
CA SER A 35 41.26 -48.60 39.69
C SER A 35 40.80 -47.33 40.41
N ASP A 36 41.00 -47.20 41.72
CA ASP A 36 40.58 -46.01 42.49
C ASP A 36 41.28 -44.73 41.98
N TYR A 37 42.58 -44.81 41.66
CA TYR A 37 43.33 -43.69 41.09
C TYR A 37 42.83 -43.27 39.70
N LEU A 38 42.48 -44.23 38.84
CA LEU A 38 41.89 -43.95 37.53
C LEU A 38 40.48 -43.36 37.64
N TYR A 39 39.66 -43.84 38.59
CA TYR A 39 38.33 -43.30 38.84
C TYR A 39 38.38 -41.87 39.38
N GLU A 40 39.24 -41.60 40.35
CA GLU A 40 39.47 -40.26 40.91
C GLU A 40 39.97 -39.27 39.83
N SER A 41 40.90 -39.69 38.98
CA SER A 41 41.37 -38.91 37.83
C SER A 41 40.22 -38.57 36.85
N SER A 42 39.38 -39.56 36.53
CA SER A 42 38.25 -39.35 35.61
C SER A 42 37.10 -38.53 36.20
N TYR A 43 36.92 -38.57 37.52
CA TYR A 43 35.96 -37.74 38.25
C TYR A 43 36.36 -36.26 38.22
N LEU A 44 37.64 -35.97 38.51
CA LEU A 44 38.19 -34.62 38.48
C LEU A 44 38.11 -34.02 37.07
N GLU A 45 38.28 -34.83 36.03
CA GLU A 45 38.07 -34.42 34.64
C GLU A 45 36.60 -34.00 34.38
N SER A 46 35.62 -34.83 34.77
CA SER A 46 34.20 -34.46 34.64
C SER A 46 33.83 -33.19 35.43
N ARG A 47 34.42 -32.99 36.61
CA ARG A 47 34.23 -31.79 37.42
C ARG A 47 34.79 -30.55 36.73
N ARG A 48 35.99 -30.64 36.14
CA ARG A 48 36.64 -29.56 35.37
C ARG A 48 35.84 -29.21 34.11
N GLU A 49 35.36 -30.22 33.40
CA GLU A 49 34.56 -30.05 32.19
C GLU A 49 33.23 -29.34 32.49
N LEU A 50 32.55 -29.71 33.59
CA LEU A 50 31.34 -29.03 34.02
C LEU A 50 31.61 -27.56 34.36
N TYR A 51 32.68 -27.27 35.11
CA TYR A 51 33.07 -25.90 35.44
C TYR A 51 33.28 -25.04 34.19
N LYS A 52 34.04 -25.56 33.22
CA LYS A 52 34.27 -24.88 31.93
C LYS A 52 32.95 -24.64 31.20
N THR A 53 32.09 -25.64 31.12
CA THR A 53 30.78 -25.53 30.45
C THR A 53 29.88 -24.47 31.12
N ILE A 54 29.89 -24.38 32.46
CA ILE A 54 29.19 -23.32 33.20
C ILE A 54 29.77 -21.95 32.86
N SER A 55 31.10 -21.81 32.80
CA SER A 55 31.76 -20.57 32.40
C SER A 55 31.35 -20.12 30.99
N ASP A 56 31.44 -21.03 30.01
CA ASP A 56 31.04 -20.76 28.62
C ASP A 56 29.55 -20.35 28.55
N ALA A 57 28.69 -21.02 29.31
CA ALA A 57 27.26 -20.70 29.38
C ALA A 57 27.00 -19.31 29.98
N LYS A 58 27.80 -18.86 30.97
CA LYS A 58 27.71 -17.48 31.49
C LYS A 58 28.03 -16.46 30.40
N GLU A 59 29.06 -16.70 29.60
CA GLU A 59 29.42 -15.80 28.49
C GLU A 59 28.32 -15.76 27.41
N ILE A 60 27.72 -16.92 27.10
CA ILE A 60 26.64 -17.04 26.11
C ILE A 60 25.43 -16.18 26.44
N LYS A 61 25.12 -15.94 27.73
CA LYS A 61 24.01 -15.06 28.13
C LYS A 61 24.14 -13.63 27.62
N ASN A 62 25.36 -13.22 27.26
CA ASN A 62 25.67 -11.91 26.69
C ASN A 62 25.80 -11.93 25.16
N LYS A 63 25.46 -13.04 24.48
CA LYS A 63 25.55 -13.19 23.03
C LYS A 63 24.16 -13.20 22.39
N ASP A 64 24.09 -12.78 21.12
CA ASP A 64 22.85 -12.70 20.33
C ASP A 64 22.03 -14.00 20.36
N ARG A 65 22.71 -15.15 20.32
CA ARG A 65 22.09 -16.47 20.37
C ARG A 65 21.23 -16.70 21.62
N TYR A 66 21.54 -16.08 22.74
CA TYR A 66 20.72 -16.14 23.96
C TYR A 66 19.77 -14.95 24.06
N ILE A 67 20.25 -13.73 23.79
CA ILE A 67 19.47 -12.50 23.92
C ILE A 67 18.19 -12.60 23.07
N ASN A 68 18.34 -13.08 21.84
CA ASN A 68 17.29 -13.17 20.81
C ASN A 68 16.68 -14.56 20.68
N ALA A 69 17.01 -15.51 21.56
CA ALA A 69 16.39 -16.83 21.54
C ALA A 69 14.91 -16.76 21.91
N SER A 70 14.14 -17.74 21.43
CA SER A 70 12.74 -17.90 21.82
C SER A 70 12.60 -18.16 23.32
N THR A 71 11.51 -17.67 23.93
CA THR A 71 11.31 -17.74 25.39
C THR A 71 11.44 -19.17 25.93
N SER A 72 10.80 -20.14 25.27
CA SER A 72 10.86 -21.55 25.67
C SER A 72 12.29 -22.10 25.66
N VAL A 73 13.11 -21.70 24.70
CA VAL A 73 14.51 -22.11 24.59
C VAL A 73 15.38 -21.42 25.63
N LYS A 74 15.14 -20.13 25.94
CA LYS A 74 15.82 -19.41 27.03
C LYS A 74 15.49 -20.00 28.40
N ASP A 75 14.23 -20.36 28.63
CA ASP A 75 13.80 -20.99 29.87
C ASP A 75 14.44 -22.36 30.04
N SER A 76 14.44 -23.19 28.99
CA SER A 76 15.15 -24.47 28.96
C SER A 76 16.65 -24.28 29.28
N PHE A 77 17.32 -23.32 28.62
CA PHE A 77 18.69 -22.97 28.93
C PHE A 77 18.89 -22.59 30.40
N ASN A 78 18.04 -21.71 30.95
CA ASN A 78 18.16 -21.25 32.34
C ASN A 78 17.96 -22.38 33.35
N VAL A 79 17.03 -23.32 33.08
CA VAL A 79 16.81 -24.51 33.90
C VAL A 79 18.04 -25.40 33.92
N TRP A 80 18.60 -25.74 32.76
CA TRP A 80 19.77 -26.62 32.67
C TRP A 80 21.04 -25.95 33.18
N PHE A 81 21.16 -24.63 33.01
CA PHE A 81 22.23 -23.84 33.60
C PHE A 81 22.20 -23.88 35.13
N LYS A 82 21.02 -23.70 35.73
CA LYS A 82 20.86 -23.82 37.18
C LYS A 82 21.15 -25.24 37.68
N TYR A 83 20.63 -26.27 36.99
CA TYR A 83 20.92 -27.66 37.32
C TYR A 83 22.43 -27.96 37.29
N ALA A 84 23.16 -27.43 36.31
CA ALA A 84 24.61 -27.55 36.23
C ALA A 84 25.33 -26.83 37.39
N GLU A 85 24.93 -25.60 37.73
CA GLU A 85 25.50 -24.88 38.89
C GLU A 85 25.25 -25.62 40.20
N ASP A 86 24.05 -26.17 40.40
CA ASP A 86 23.71 -26.93 41.61
C ASP A 86 24.47 -28.26 41.68
N ALA A 87 24.57 -29.00 40.56
CA ALA A 87 25.37 -30.22 40.47
C ALA A 87 26.85 -29.97 40.77
N TYR A 88 27.41 -28.87 40.29
CA TYR A 88 28.80 -28.50 40.57
C TYR A 88 29.01 -28.13 42.05
N LYS A 89 28.09 -27.36 42.66
CA LYS A 89 28.19 -26.93 44.06
C LYS A 89 28.06 -28.09 45.06
N GLN A 90 27.21 -29.08 44.74
CA GLN A 90 26.96 -30.24 45.62
C GLN A 90 28.01 -31.35 45.45
N ALA A 91 28.82 -31.30 44.40
CA ALA A 91 29.81 -32.31 44.10
C ALA A 91 30.99 -32.29 45.11
N PRO A 92 31.35 -33.43 45.71
CA PRO A 92 32.50 -33.52 46.61
C PRO A 92 33.80 -33.18 45.88
N GLU A 93 34.81 -32.70 46.60
CA GLU A 93 36.10 -32.34 45.97
C GLU A 93 36.75 -33.55 45.27
N TYR A 94 36.61 -34.73 45.88
CA TYR A 94 37.09 -36.01 45.38
C TYR A 94 36.00 -37.07 45.55
N SER A 95 35.91 -38.01 44.61
CA SER A 95 34.99 -39.15 44.70
C SER A 95 35.46 -40.30 43.80
N SER A 96 35.45 -41.52 44.33
CA SER A 96 35.59 -42.75 43.55
C SER A 96 34.24 -43.34 43.11
N LEU A 97 33.11 -42.76 43.55
CA LEU A 97 31.77 -43.23 43.20
C LEU A 97 31.41 -42.87 41.76
N SER A 98 31.13 -43.90 40.94
CA SER A 98 30.69 -43.74 39.55
C SER A 98 29.42 -42.88 39.42
N SER A 99 28.50 -43.00 40.37
CA SER A 99 27.25 -42.23 40.37
C SER A 99 27.47 -40.71 40.46
N GLU A 100 28.53 -40.24 41.14
CA GLU A 100 28.87 -38.82 41.22
C GLU A 100 29.47 -38.31 39.91
N LYS A 101 30.34 -39.11 39.28
CA LYS A 101 30.86 -38.83 37.94
C LYS A 101 29.73 -38.73 36.90
N ASP A 102 28.77 -39.64 36.96
CA ASP A 102 27.63 -39.67 36.04
C ASP A 102 26.73 -38.44 36.20
N LYS A 103 26.52 -37.94 37.43
CA LYS A 103 25.76 -36.70 37.67
C LYS A 103 26.44 -35.50 37.00
N LEU A 104 27.75 -35.34 37.17
CA LEU A 104 28.53 -34.26 36.54
C LEU A 104 28.50 -34.35 35.01
N THR A 105 28.63 -35.57 34.48
CA THR A 105 28.59 -35.84 33.04
C THR A 105 27.22 -35.51 32.46
N ARG A 106 26.12 -35.92 33.10
CA ARG A 106 24.75 -35.58 32.67
C ARG A 106 24.49 -34.07 32.72
N ALA A 107 24.88 -33.40 33.80
CA ALA A 107 24.75 -31.95 33.92
C ALA A 107 25.49 -31.21 32.80
N THR A 108 26.70 -31.66 32.47
CA THR A 108 27.49 -31.15 31.35
C THR A 108 26.76 -31.35 30.02
N GLN A 109 26.25 -32.56 29.76
CA GLN A 109 25.55 -32.89 28.52
C GLN A 109 24.28 -32.05 28.34
N TYR A 110 23.42 -31.98 29.36
CA TYR A 110 22.18 -31.20 29.28
C TYR A 110 22.44 -29.71 29.07
N LEU A 111 23.42 -29.13 29.77
CA LEU A 111 23.78 -27.73 29.55
C LEU A 111 24.32 -27.51 28.13
N LYS A 112 25.19 -28.40 27.60
CA LYS A 112 25.69 -28.32 26.22
C LYS A 112 24.57 -28.43 25.19
N GLU A 113 23.60 -29.32 25.40
CA GLU A 113 22.43 -29.44 24.53
C GLU A 113 21.58 -28.16 24.56
N ALA A 114 21.31 -27.61 25.75
CA ALA A 114 20.57 -26.37 25.89
C ALA A 114 21.31 -25.17 25.27
N MET A 115 22.63 -25.09 25.43
CA MET A 115 23.50 -24.11 24.77
C MET A 115 23.41 -24.19 23.24
N LYS A 116 23.31 -25.41 22.67
CA LYS A 116 23.18 -25.64 21.22
C LYS A 116 21.76 -25.35 20.71
N ALA A 117 20.75 -25.54 21.56
CA ALA A 117 19.35 -25.30 21.23
C ALA A 117 19.01 -23.81 21.10
N LEU A 118 19.83 -22.92 21.66
CA LEU A 118 19.71 -21.47 21.51
C LEU A 118 19.58 -21.06 20.04
N ASP A 119 18.41 -20.56 19.68
CA ASP A 119 17.96 -20.26 18.32
C ASP A 119 18.05 -18.77 17.97
N GLY A 120 18.57 -17.95 18.88
CA GLY A 120 18.71 -16.51 18.67
C GLY A 120 19.64 -16.21 17.49
N LYS A 121 19.22 -15.27 16.66
CA LYS A 121 20.01 -14.74 15.55
C LYS A 121 20.48 -13.33 15.85
N LYS A 122 21.62 -12.95 15.28
CA LYS A 122 22.08 -11.57 15.28
C LYS A 122 21.04 -10.70 14.57
N SER A 123 20.58 -9.63 15.22
CA SER A 123 19.71 -8.65 14.57
C SER A 123 20.48 -7.92 13.48
N SER A 124 19.86 -7.71 12.32
CA SER A 124 20.34 -6.73 11.37
C SER A 124 19.81 -5.36 11.76
N ILE A 125 20.68 -4.46 12.21
CA ILE A 125 20.36 -3.06 12.48
C ILE A 125 20.60 -2.17 11.25
N THR A 126 20.97 -2.75 10.11
CA THR A 126 21.32 -2.02 8.89
C THR A 126 20.15 -1.18 8.39
N ASP A 127 18.94 -1.75 8.35
CA ASP A 127 17.72 -1.03 7.98
C ASP A 127 17.42 0.13 8.93
N LEU A 128 17.57 -0.10 10.24
CA LEU A 128 17.36 0.94 11.25
C LEU A 128 18.38 2.06 11.07
N LYS A 129 19.65 1.70 10.88
CA LYS A 129 20.74 2.65 10.66
C LYS A 129 20.48 3.51 9.42
N ASP A 130 20.10 2.90 8.29
CA ASP A 130 19.79 3.63 7.06
C ASP A 130 18.67 4.65 7.27
N LEU A 131 17.63 4.29 8.01
CA LEU A 131 16.54 5.22 8.36
C LEU A 131 17.01 6.36 9.26
N LEU A 132 17.86 6.07 10.25
CA LEU A 132 18.40 7.06 11.17
C LEU A 132 19.33 8.04 10.44
N ASP A 133 20.20 7.53 9.56
CA ASP A 133 21.13 8.33 8.77
C ASP A 133 20.37 9.26 7.78
N LYS A 134 19.23 8.80 7.24
CA LYS A 134 18.34 9.58 6.33
C LYS A 134 17.39 10.55 7.04
N HIS A 135 17.52 10.73 8.36
CA HIS A 135 16.63 11.60 9.12
C HIS A 135 16.66 13.05 8.65
N THR A 136 17.85 13.61 8.45
CA THR A 136 18.01 15.00 7.99
C THR A 136 17.40 15.21 6.60
N ASP A 137 17.62 14.28 5.68
CA ASP A 137 17.03 14.32 4.34
C ASP A 137 15.50 14.29 4.40
N PHE A 138 14.94 13.47 5.28
CA PHE A 138 13.49 13.41 5.44
C PHE A 138 12.92 14.68 6.09
N THR A 139 13.53 15.19 7.15
CA THR A 139 13.02 16.38 7.86
C THR A 139 13.14 17.68 7.06
N THR A 140 14.01 17.73 6.06
CA THR A 140 14.13 18.85 5.11
C THR A 140 13.27 18.67 3.86
N SER A 141 12.66 17.50 3.67
CA SER A 141 11.77 17.23 2.54
C SER A 141 10.46 18.02 2.61
N SER A 142 9.87 18.31 1.45
CA SER A 142 8.59 19.01 1.39
C SER A 142 7.47 18.25 2.13
N SER A 143 7.43 16.92 2.04
CA SER A 143 6.40 16.13 2.72
C SER A 143 6.44 16.34 4.24
N TYR A 144 7.64 16.40 4.82
CA TYR A 144 7.79 16.71 6.24
C TYR A 144 7.47 18.16 6.57
N LEU A 145 7.99 19.12 5.80
CA LEU A 145 7.79 20.56 6.08
C LEU A 145 6.30 20.93 6.10
N TYR A 146 5.50 20.35 5.19
CA TYR A 146 4.04 20.56 5.10
C TYR A 146 3.21 19.61 5.98
N ALA A 147 3.83 18.66 6.70
CA ALA A 147 3.10 17.78 7.61
C ALA A 147 2.50 18.56 8.79
N THR A 148 1.39 18.04 9.32
CA THR A 148 0.79 18.57 10.56
C THR A 148 1.73 18.39 11.74
N GLN A 149 1.61 19.24 12.76
CA GLN A 149 2.45 19.14 13.96
C GLN A 149 2.34 17.76 14.62
N LYS A 150 1.11 17.22 14.73
CA LYS A 150 0.86 15.86 15.25
C LYS A 150 1.64 14.78 14.50
N GLN A 151 1.75 14.88 13.17
CA GLN A 151 2.51 13.92 12.36
C GLN A 151 4.02 14.09 12.57
N LYS A 152 4.51 15.33 12.61
CA LYS A 152 5.91 15.65 12.90
C LYS A 152 6.32 15.10 14.27
N ASP A 153 5.52 15.36 15.31
CA ASP A 153 5.77 14.89 16.67
C ASP A 153 5.78 13.36 16.74
N ALA A 154 4.82 12.69 16.10
CA ALA A 154 4.77 11.23 16.07
C ALA A 154 6.00 10.60 15.37
N TYR A 155 6.49 11.22 14.30
CA TYR A 155 7.72 10.79 13.64
C TYR A 155 8.95 11.04 14.53
N LEU A 156 9.07 12.22 15.14
CA LEU A 156 10.20 12.55 16.01
C LEU A 156 10.24 11.67 17.26
N ASP A 157 9.10 11.33 17.85
CA ASP A 157 9.03 10.38 18.97
C ASP A 157 9.55 8.99 18.56
N ALA A 158 9.09 8.47 17.41
CA ALA A 158 9.59 7.20 16.87
C ALA A 158 11.10 7.25 16.55
N TYR A 159 11.58 8.35 15.96
CA TYR A 159 13.00 8.57 15.68
C TYR A 159 13.83 8.57 16.98
N ASN A 160 13.40 9.31 18.00
CA ASN A 160 14.12 9.40 19.27
C ASN A 160 14.20 8.05 19.99
N LYS A 161 13.12 7.25 19.95
CA LYS A 161 13.12 5.86 20.47
C LYS A 161 14.11 4.97 19.71
N ALA A 162 14.06 5.01 18.38
CA ALA A 162 14.97 4.27 17.51
C ALA A 162 16.44 4.67 17.72
N TYR A 163 16.71 5.97 17.83
CA TYR A 163 18.06 6.52 18.03
C TYR A 163 18.64 6.11 19.37
N ARG A 164 17.85 6.22 20.46
CA ARG A 164 18.25 5.72 21.78
C ARG A 164 18.58 4.24 21.72
N TYR A 165 17.69 3.43 21.14
CA TYR A 165 17.92 2.00 21.00
C TYR A 165 19.20 1.68 20.22
N TYR A 166 19.48 2.41 19.13
CA TYR A 166 20.69 2.25 18.33
C TYR A 166 21.98 2.57 19.13
N TYR A 167 21.96 3.60 19.98
CA TYR A 167 23.15 4.05 20.73
C TYR A 167 23.50 3.17 21.95
N TYR A 168 22.53 2.51 22.59
CA TYR A 168 22.77 1.74 23.83
C TYR A 168 23.34 0.32 23.62
N GLU A 169 23.65 -0.08 22.38
CA GLU A 169 24.36 -1.33 21.98
C GLU A 169 23.82 -2.68 22.50
N THR A 170 22.72 -2.71 23.26
CA THR A 170 22.02 -3.95 23.67
C THR A 170 21.06 -4.39 22.58
N TYR A 171 21.61 -4.91 21.48
CA TYR A 171 20.84 -5.23 20.29
C TYR A 171 19.94 -6.45 20.49
N ASN A 172 18.64 -6.21 20.58
CA ASN A 172 17.58 -7.20 20.64
C ASN A 172 16.81 -7.21 19.30
N THR A 173 16.73 -8.36 18.62
CA THR A 173 16.09 -8.46 17.30
C THR A 173 14.64 -8.00 17.29
N VAL A 174 13.86 -8.35 18.31
CA VAL A 174 12.44 -7.97 18.42
C VAL A 174 12.30 -6.45 18.53
N LEU A 175 13.14 -5.81 19.35
CA LEU A 175 13.12 -4.35 19.50
C LEU A 175 13.64 -3.63 18.25
N SER A 176 14.69 -4.15 17.62
CA SER A 176 15.21 -3.62 16.34
C SER A 176 14.14 -3.62 15.26
N GLU A 177 13.44 -4.73 15.07
CA GLU A 177 12.34 -4.86 14.10
C GLU A 177 11.18 -3.93 14.45
N TYR A 178 10.82 -3.84 15.73
CA TYR A 178 9.78 -2.94 16.22
C TYR A 178 10.09 -1.48 15.89
N TYR A 179 11.26 -0.97 16.28
CA TYR A 179 11.63 0.43 16.04
C TYR A 179 11.82 0.74 14.56
N THR A 180 12.36 -0.21 13.78
CA THR A 180 12.47 -0.09 12.32
C THR A 180 11.08 0.06 11.70
N LYS A 181 10.14 -0.80 12.09
CA LYS A 181 8.77 -0.79 11.59
C LYS A 181 8.05 0.50 11.99
N GLU A 182 8.11 0.88 13.27
CA GLU A 182 7.46 2.09 13.78
C GLU A 182 7.97 3.34 13.03
N LEU A 183 9.28 3.49 12.87
CA LEU A 183 9.86 4.63 12.16
C LEU A 183 9.46 4.66 10.68
N LYS A 184 9.46 3.50 9.98
CA LYS A 184 8.98 3.39 8.59
C LYS A 184 7.51 3.81 8.48
N GLU A 185 6.66 3.34 9.38
CA GLU A 185 5.22 3.66 9.38
C GLU A 185 4.95 5.15 9.60
N LYS A 186 5.63 5.79 10.56
CA LYS A 186 5.46 7.24 10.81
C LYS A 186 5.93 8.09 9.62
N ARG A 187 7.06 7.72 9.01
CA ARG A 187 7.57 8.36 7.79
C ARG A 187 6.56 8.23 6.64
N ALA A 188 6.11 7.01 6.37
CA ALA A 188 5.15 6.74 5.29
C ALA A 188 3.80 7.46 5.50
N ALA A 189 3.35 7.62 6.75
CA ALA A 189 2.12 8.35 7.06
C ALA A 189 2.21 9.83 6.62
N ILE A 190 3.37 10.47 6.82
CA ILE A 190 3.64 11.84 6.36
C ILE A 190 3.69 11.90 4.83
N GLU A 191 4.46 11.02 4.20
CA GLU A 191 4.63 10.99 2.75
C GLU A 191 3.28 10.77 2.03
N ASN A 192 2.46 9.83 2.53
CA ASN A 192 1.14 9.56 1.97
C ASN A 192 0.14 10.71 2.17
N ALA A 193 0.15 11.36 3.34
CA ALA A 193 -0.71 12.51 3.59
C ALA A 193 -0.39 13.66 2.62
N TYR A 194 0.90 13.93 2.42
CA TYR A 194 1.35 14.96 1.50
C TYR A 194 0.95 14.67 0.05
N LEU A 195 1.08 13.42 -0.39
CA LEU A 195 0.63 12.99 -1.72
C LEU A 195 -0.88 13.13 -1.90
N ASN A 196 -1.66 12.79 -0.88
CA ASN A 196 -3.12 12.93 -0.93
C ASN A 196 -3.54 14.40 -1.05
N GLU A 197 -2.89 15.31 -0.33
CA GLU A 197 -3.19 16.75 -0.43
C GLU A 197 -2.84 17.29 -1.82
N ARG A 198 -1.71 16.86 -2.41
CA ARG A 198 -1.37 17.22 -3.80
C ARG A 198 -2.37 16.70 -4.82
N LYS A 199 -2.86 15.47 -4.64
CA LYS A 199 -3.89 14.86 -5.51
C LYS A 199 -5.25 15.55 -5.36
N LYS A 200 -5.50 16.26 -4.26
CA LYS A 200 -6.78 16.91 -3.95
C LYS A 200 -7.23 17.87 -5.05
N VAL A 201 -6.33 18.71 -5.57
CA VAL A 201 -6.67 19.66 -6.66
C VAL A 201 -7.23 18.97 -7.91
N VAL A 202 -6.74 17.78 -8.23
CA VAL A 202 -7.24 16.99 -9.37
C VAL A 202 -8.56 16.31 -9.01
N LYS A 203 -8.69 15.77 -7.80
CA LYS A 203 -9.94 15.16 -7.31
C LYS A 203 -11.09 16.17 -7.29
N ASP A 204 -10.85 17.36 -6.75
CA ASP A 204 -11.84 18.43 -6.70
C ASP A 204 -12.34 18.79 -8.11
N GLU A 205 -11.45 18.87 -9.12
CA GLU A 205 -11.87 19.14 -10.51
C GLU A 205 -12.57 17.94 -11.18
N ILE A 206 -12.18 16.70 -10.84
CA ILE A 206 -12.91 15.48 -11.27
C ILE A 206 -14.36 15.52 -10.75
N ASP A 207 -14.54 15.86 -9.47
CA ASP A 207 -15.87 15.94 -8.84
C ASP A 207 -16.74 17.03 -9.50
N LEU A 208 -16.14 18.19 -9.82
CA LEU A 208 -16.82 19.24 -10.60
C LEU A 208 -17.19 18.81 -12.03
N SER A 209 -16.45 17.85 -12.59
CA SER A 209 -16.61 17.36 -13.95
C SER A 209 -17.61 16.20 -14.08
N GLU A 210 -17.85 15.45 -13.02
CA GLU A 210 -18.74 14.27 -13.03
C GLU A 210 -20.13 14.53 -13.63
N PRO A 211 -20.84 15.64 -13.30
CA PRO A 211 -22.17 15.91 -13.86
C PRO A 211 -22.23 15.98 -15.39
N PHE A 212 -21.11 16.25 -16.06
CA PHE A 212 -21.04 16.37 -17.52
C PHE A 212 -20.88 15.01 -18.22
N ARG A 213 -20.44 13.96 -17.50
CA ARG A 213 -20.02 12.67 -18.07
C ARG A 213 -21.10 11.93 -18.86
N LYS A 214 -22.38 12.14 -18.51
CA LYS A 214 -23.53 11.47 -19.14
C LYS A 214 -24.30 12.36 -20.12
N ASN A 215 -23.84 13.59 -20.35
CA ASN A 215 -24.55 14.59 -21.15
C ASN A 215 -23.98 14.70 -22.58
N SER A 216 -23.48 13.61 -23.17
CA SER A 216 -22.84 13.63 -24.49
C SER A 216 -23.73 14.25 -25.57
N GLU A 217 -25.05 13.97 -25.51
CA GLU A 217 -26.06 14.48 -26.46
C GLU A 217 -26.23 16.00 -26.40
N LYS A 218 -25.90 16.63 -25.27
CA LYS A 218 -26.01 18.08 -25.11
C LYS A 218 -24.86 18.83 -25.76
N TYR A 219 -23.74 18.16 -26.07
CA TYR A 219 -22.50 18.81 -26.50
C TYR A 219 -22.03 18.32 -27.86
N THR A 220 -21.27 19.16 -28.58
CA THR A 220 -20.65 18.74 -29.84
C THR A 220 -19.66 17.61 -29.56
N LYS A 221 -19.67 16.59 -30.43
CA LYS A 221 -18.80 15.40 -30.32
C LYS A 221 -17.33 15.77 -30.06
N LYS A 222 -16.80 16.73 -30.82
CA LYS A 222 -15.39 17.17 -30.68
C LYS A 222 -15.09 17.74 -29.28
N SER A 223 -15.95 18.62 -28.76
CA SER A 223 -15.76 19.19 -27.42
C SER A 223 -15.89 18.13 -26.33
N PHE A 224 -16.85 17.21 -26.49
CA PHE A 224 -17.10 16.16 -25.52
C PHE A 224 -16.00 15.10 -25.46
N ASP A 225 -15.49 14.65 -26.62
CA ASP A 225 -14.37 13.71 -26.70
C ASP A 225 -13.08 14.29 -26.08
N THR A 226 -12.85 15.60 -26.24
CA THR A 226 -11.73 16.32 -25.63
C THR A 226 -11.86 16.33 -24.11
N PHE A 227 -13.06 16.66 -23.60
CA PHE A 227 -13.38 16.61 -22.18
C PHE A 227 -13.17 15.21 -21.58
N LEU A 228 -13.71 14.15 -22.21
CA LEU A 228 -13.54 12.78 -21.73
C LEU A 228 -12.07 12.34 -21.69
N SER A 229 -11.27 12.75 -22.68
CA SER A 229 -9.84 12.44 -22.73
C SER A 229 -9.08 13.11 -21.56
N ALA A 230 -9.38 14.37 -21.28
CA ALA A 230 -8.81 15.09 -20.15
C ALA A 230 -9.26 14.50 -18.81
N LEU A 231 -10.53 14.10 -18.69
CA LEU A 231 -11.07 13.45 -17.50
C LEU A 231 -10.38 12.12 -17.22
N LYS A 232 -10.22 11.28 -18.25
CA LYS A 232 -9.52 9.99 -18.12
C LYS A 232 -8.05 10.18 -17.70
N LEU A 233 -7.37 11.18 -18.25
CA LEU A 233 -5.99 11.52 -17.84
C LEU A 233 -5.92 11.92 -16.36
N ALA A 234 -6.89 12.72 -15.89
CA ALA A 234 -6.99 13.11 -14.50
C ALA A 234 -7.25 11.92 -13.57
N GLU A 235 -8.24 11.07 -13.88
CA GLU A 235 -8.58 9.85 -13.14
C GLU A 235 -7.37 8.92 -13.00
N THR A 236 -6.75 8.57 -14.13
CA THR A 236 -5.56 7.71 -14.17
C THR A 236 -4.38 8.30 -13.39
N SER A 237 -4.20 9.62 -13.40
CA SER A 237 -3.12 10.28 -12.65
C SER A 237 -3.33 10.27 -11.14
N VAL A 238 -4.58 10.21 -10.68
CA VAL A 238 -4.93 10.07 -9.26
C VAL A 238 -4.80 8.61 -8.81
N GLU A 239 -5.19 7.66 -9.65
CA GLU A 239 -5.15 6.22 -9.35
C GLU A 239 -3.75 5.63 -9.43
N ASP A 240 -2.88 6.15 -10.30
CA ASP A 240 -1.52 5.67 -10.47
C ASP A 240 -0.68 5.86 -9.19
N LYS A 241 -0.17 4.74 -8.69
CA LYS A 241 0.71 4.64 -7.53
C LYS A 241 2.18 4.44 -7.91
N SER A 242 2.46 4.15 -9.19
CA SER A 242 3.79 3.84 -9.69
C SER A 242 4.53 5.07 -10.23
N ASN A 243 3.81 6.03 -10.81
CA ASN A 243 4.39 7.27 -11.33
C ASN A 243 3.83 8.49 -10.59
N ILE A 244 4.41 8.78 -9.43
CA ILE A 244 4.03 9.92 -8.58
C ILE A 244 4.45 11.23 -9.26
N LYS A 245 3.47 12.07 -9.55
CA LYS A 245 3.69 13.37 -10.18
C LYS A 245 4.07 14.46 -9.17
N THR A 246 4.78 15.47 -9.64
CA THR A 246 5.08 16.69 -8.90
C THR A 246 3.81 17.51 -8.66
N GLU A 247 3.90 18.48 -7.74
CA GLU A 247 2.79 19.40 -7.47
C GLU A 247 2.40 20.22 -8.72
N ALA A 248 3.40 20.68 -9.49
CA ALA A 248 3.18 21.44 -10.71
C ALA A 248 2.44 20.62 -11.77
N GLU A 249 2.81 19.34 -11.93
CA GLU A 249 2.15 18.42 -12.86
C GLU A 249 0.70 18.13 -12.44
N TYR A 250 0.43 17.91 -11.15
CA TYR A 250 -0.97 17.75 -10.69
C TYR A 250 -1.80 19.02 -10.92
N LYS A 251 -1.24 20.21 -10.68
CA LYS A 251 -1.91 21.48 -11.01
C LYS A 251 -2.15 21.62 -12.51
N GLN A 252 -1.21 21.22 -13.36
CA GLN A 252 -1.36 21.26 -14.80
C GLN A 252 -2.45 20.30 -15.29
N ILE A 253 -2.55 19.10 -14.72
CA ILE A 253 -3.62 18.13 -15.02
C ILE A 253 -4.99 18.70 -14.64
N ALA A 254 -5.12 19.27 -13.42
CA ALA A 254 -6.35 19.91 -13.00
C ALA A 254 -6.73 21.08 -13.93
N ALA A 255 -5.77 21.94 -14.29
CA ALA A 255 -6.01 23.05 -15.22
C ALA A 255 -6.42 22.59 -16.62
N THR A 256 -5.87 21.47 -17.10
CA THR A 256 -6.23 20.87 -18.39
C THR A 256 -7.67 20.35 -18.38
N LEU A 257 -8.06 19.64 -17.31
CA LEU A 257 -9.44 19.16 -17.14
C LEU A 257 -10.42 20.34 -17.05
N LYS A 258 -10.10 21.35 -16.23
CA LYS A 258 -10.90 22.57 -16.11
C LYS A 258 -11.11 23.25 -17.46
N SER A 259 -10.03 23.42 -18.22
CA SER A 259 -10.10 24.05 -19.55
C SER A 259 -10.96 23.24 -20.52
N ALA A 260 -10.86 21.91 -20.49
CA ALA A 260 -11.68 21.04 -21.33
C ALA A 260 -13.16 21.06 -20.93
N ARG A 261 -13.47 21.14 -19.62
CA ARG A 261 -14.82 21.30 -19.09
C ARG A 261 -15.43 22.64 -19.52
N GLU A 262 -14.67 23.73 -19.38
CA GLU A 262 -15.11 25.08 -19.77
C GLU A 262 -15.23 25.25 -21.30
N ALA A 263 -14.53 24.41 -22.08
CA ALA A 263 -14.60 24.39 -23.53
C ALA A 263 -15.72 23.48 -24.10
N LEU A 264 -16.61 22.94 -23.27
CA LEU A 264 -17.78 22.20 -23.74
C LEU A 264 -18.70 23.12 -24.55
N VAL A 265 -19.06 22.70 -25.76
CA VAL A 265 -19.89 23.47 -26.68
C VAL A 265 -21.22 22.76 -26.84
N GLU A 266 -22.32 23.42 -26.47
CA GLU A 266 -23.65 22.83 -26.61
C GLU A 266 -24.04 22.61 -28.08
N VAL A 267 -24.74 21.51 -28.36
CA VAL A 267 -25.37 21.30 -29.66
C VAL A 267 -26.50 22.32 -29.77
N LYS A 268 -26.35 23.28 -30.69
CA LYS A 268 -27.45 24.17 -31.05
C LYS A 268 -28.57 23.30 -31.63
N VAL A 269 -29.68 23.18 -30.91
CA VAL A 269 -30.88 22.53 -31.42
C VAL A 269 -31.37 23.38 -32.59
N LYS A 270 -31.07 22.96 -33.82
CA LYS A 270 -31.84 23.41 -34.98
C LYS A 270 -33.25 22.90 -34.76
N ASN A 271 -34.18 23.81 -34.48
CA ASN A 271 -35.59 23.47 -34.41
C ASN A 271 -36.08 23.22 -35.85
N GLU A 272 -35.98 21.98 -36.31
CA GLU A 272 -36.35 21.57 -37.67
C GLU A 272 -37.80 21.94 -38.01
N GLU A 273 -38.71 21.95 -37.03
CA GLU A 273 -40.07 22.43 -37.22
C GLU A 273 -40.12 23.94 -37.48
N LEU A 274 -39.34 24.74 -36.74
CA LEU A 274 -39.25 26.18 -36.95
C LEU A 274 -38.69 26.52 -38.35
N GLU A 275 -37.66 25.82 -38.81
CA GLU A 275 -37.13 25.99 -40.17
C GLU A 275 -38.21 25.68 -41.22
N LYS A 276 -38.96 24.59 -41.04
CA LYS A 276 -40.09 24.21 -41.91
C LYS A 276 -41.22 25.25 -41.91
N TYR A 277 -41.52 25.86 -40.77
CA TYR A 277 -42.52 26.94 -40.69
C TYR A 277 -42.04 28.23 -41.35
N ILE A 278 -40.74 28.57 -41.22
CA ILE A 278 -40.12 29.71 -41.91
C ILE A 278 -40.20 29.52 -43.43
N GLU A 279 -39.92 28.31 -43.94
CA GLU A 279 -39.99 28.00 -45.37
C GLU A 279 -41.43 28.09 -45.93
N LYS A 280 -42.41 27.57 -45.18
CA LYS A 280 -43.84 27.70 -45.54
C LYS A 280 -44.28 29.16 -45.59
N LEU A 281 -43.87 29.96 -44.60
CA LEU A 281 -44.20 31.39 -44.55
C LEU A 281 -43.54 32.16 -45.71
N GLN A 282 -42.28 31.84 -46.05
CA GLN A 282 -41.58 32.41 -47.20
C GLN A 282 -42.32 32.10 -48.51
N THR A 283 -42.68 30.84 -48.72
CA THR A 283 -43.44 30.39 -49.90
C THR A 283 -44.78 31.11 -50.02
N ALA A 284 -45.51 31.27 -48.92
CA ALA A 284 -46.79 31.98 -48.89
C ALA A 284 -46.64 33.47 -49.24
N VAL A 285 -45.57 34.11 -48.76
CA VAL A 285 -45.25 35.51 -49.11
C VAL A 285 -44.96 35.64 -50.60
N ASP A 286 -44.16 34.74 -51.18
CA ASP A 286 -43.79 34.80 -52.59
C ASP A 286 -45.01 34.55 -53.50
N ASN A 287 -45.88 33.60 -53.14
CA ASN A 287 -47.15 33.37 -53.84
C ASN A 287 -48.06 34.62 -53.79
N ASN A 288 -48.15 35.28 -52.64
CA ASN A 288 -48.95 36.51 -52.51
C ASN A 288 -48.36 37.66 -53.33
N LYS A 289 -47.02 37.78 -53.43
CA LYS A 289 -46.38 38.78 -54.30
C LYS A 289 -46.72 38.55 -55.77
N ILE A 290 -46.74 37.30 -56.21
CA ILE A 290 -47.16 36.93 -57.58
C ILE A 290 -48.63 37.32 -57.80
N ALA A 291 -49.52 36.97 -56.87
CA ALA A 291 -50.94 37.30 -56.97
C ALA A 291 -51.20 38.81 -57.01
N VAL A 292 -50.47 39.60 -56.22
CA VAL A 292 -50.51 41.07 -56.26
C VAL A 292 -50.10 41.59 -57.64
N LYS A 293 -48.96 41.12 -58.18
CA LYS A 293 -48.49 41.51 -59.51
C LYS A 293 -49.50 41.16 -60.60
N SER A 294 -50.06 39.95 -60.57
CA SER A 294 -51.10 39.53 -61.51
C SER A 294 -52.35 40.41 -61.42
N GLY A 295 -52.79 40.75 -60.20
CA GLY A 295 -53.90 41.65 -59.97
C GLY A 295 -53.65 43.07 -60.50
N GLU A 296 -52.44 43.59 -60.32
CA GLU A 296 -52.01 44.89 -60.86
C GLU A 296 -51.98 44.87 -62.40
N THR A 297 -51.40 43.83 -63.00
CA THR A 297 -51.38 43.67 -64.46
C THR A 297 -52.79 43.61 -65.03
N LEU A 298 -53.72 42.87 -64.43
CA LEU A 298 -55.11 42.82 -64.89
C LEU A 298 -55.82 44.19 -64.85
N LEU A 299 -55.51 45.01 -63.85
CA LEU A 299 -56.02 46.39 -63.77
C LEU A 299 -55.44 47.30 -64.87
N GLU A 300 -54.22 47.03 -65.31
CA GLU A 300 -53.51 47.79 -66.34
C GLU A 300 -53.92 47.39 -67.76
N ILE A 301 -53.86 46.09 -68.08
CA ILE A 301 -54.00 45.60 -69.47
C ILE A 301 -55.45 45.28 -69.85
N ALA A 302 -56.31 44.98 -68.87
CA ALA A 302 -57.68 44.53 -69.11
C ALA A 302 -58.74 45.31 -68.28
N PRO A 303 -58.68 46.65 -68.21
CA PRO A 303 -59.51 47.45 -67.30
C PRO A 303 -61.01 47.31 -67.56
N LYS A 304 -61.43 47.08 -68.81
CA LYS A 304 -62.84 46.86 -69.18
C LYS A 304 -63.36 45.50 -68.72
N GLN A 305 -62.52 44.46 -68.74
CA GLN A 305 -62.90 43.10 -68.34
C GLN A 305 -63.01 42.96 -66.82
N VAL A 306 -62.16 43.68 -66.07
CA VAL A 306 -62.19 43.68 -64.60
C VAL A 306 -63.09 44.77 -63.99
N ALA A 307 -63.75 45.60 -64.81
CA ALA A 307 -64.62 46.68 -64.34
C ALA A 307 -65.69 46.25 -63.30
N PRO A 308 -66.38 45.09 -63.45
CA PRO A 308 -67.39 44.64 -62.48
C PRO A 308 -66.82 44.32 -61.08
N VAL A 309 -65.53 44.03 -61.00
CA VAL A 309 -64.85 43.59 -59.77
C VAL A 309 -63.70 44.51 -59.35
N LYS A 310 -63.51 45.65 -60.04
CA LYS A 310 -62.36 46.55 -59.88
C LYS A 310 -62.16 46.99 -58.42
N GLY A 311 -63.22 47.42 -57.75
CA GLY A 311 -63.16 47.83 -56.34
C GLY A 311 -62.75 46.69 -55.40
N LYS A 312 -63.25 45.47 -55.65
CA LYS A 312 -62.87 44.27 -54.88
C LYS A 312 -61.41 43.89 -55.13
N LEU A 313 -60.96 43.96 -56.39
CA LEU A 313 -59.58 43.64 -56.78
C LEU A 313 -58.57 44.62 -56.17
N ILE A 314 -58.86 45.93 -56.18
CA ILE A 314 -58.02 46.95 -55.54
C ILE A 314 -57.91 46.69 -54.02
N ASN A 315 -59.03 46.37 -53.36
CA ASN A 315 -59.03 46.06 -51.93
C ASN A 315 -58.25 44.78 -51.61
N LEU A 316 -58.37 43.74 -52.44
CA LEU A 316 -57.59 42.50 -52.28
C LEU A 316 -56.08 42.76 -52.45
N ILE A 317 -55.67 43.54 -53.45
CA ILE A 317 -54.27 43.95 -53.64
C ILE A 317 -53.75 44.71 -52.42
N LYS A 318 -54.52 45.69 -51.92
CA LYS A 318 -54.14 46.49 -50.73
C LYS A 318 -53.98 45.61 -49.49
N ASN A 319 -54.92 44.70 -49.26
CA ASN A 319 -54.88 43.79 -48.12
C ASN A 319 -53.70 42.81 -48.24
N ALA A 320 -53.46 42.24 -49.42
CA ALA A 320 -52.35 41.33 -49.68
C ALA A 320 -50.99 42.02 -49.45
N LYS A 321 -50.81 43.27 -49.92
CA LYS A 321 -49.59 44.06 -49.64
C LYS A 321 -49.35 44.24 -48.15
N SER A 322 -50.39 44.60 -47.38
CA SER A 322 -50.27 44.76 -45.92
C SER A 322 -49.92 43.45 -45.20
N VAL A 323 -50.46 42.31 -45.66
CA VAL A 323 -50.13 40.98 -45.11
C VAL A 323 -48.69 40.58 -45.47
N ILE A 324 -48.22 40.88 -46.69
CA ILE A 324 -46.84 40.66 -47.11
C ILE A 324 -45.89 41.43 -46.20
N GLU A 325 -46.10 42.74 -46.00
CA GLU A 325 -45.24 43.58 -45.16
C GLU A 325 -45.12 43.03 -43.72
N LYS A 326 -46.26 42.65 -43.11
CA LYS A 326 -46.27 42.04 -41.77
C LYS A 326 -45.52 40.71 -41.73
N SER A 327 -45.71 39.88 -42.75
CA SER A 327 -45.09 38.55 -42.84
C SER A 327 -43.58 38.65 -43.07
N GLU A 328 -43.12 39.62 -43.87
CA GLU A 328 -41.71 39.90 -44.09
C GLU A 328 -41.02 40.45 -42.83
N ALA A 329 -41.69 41.32 -42.06
CA ALA A 329 -41.18 41.78 -40.78
C ALA A 329 -41.02 40.62 -39.76
N VAL A 330 -41.94 39.66 -39.76
CA VAL A 330 -41.84 38.44 -38.95
C VAL A 330 -40.71 37.55 -39.45
N LEU A 331 -40.59 37.31 -40.77
CA LEU A 331 -39.49 36.54 -41.35
C LEU A 331 -38.13 37.16 -41.05
N ALA A 332 -37.99 38.49 -41.10
CA ALA A 332 -36.76 39.19 -40.77
C ALA A 332 -36.38 39.01 -39.29
N LYS A 333 -37.36 39.05 -38.38
CA LYS A 333 -37.14 38.74 -36.96
C LYS A 333 -36.73 37.28 -36.77
N LEU A 334 -37.44 36.34 -37.41
CA LEU A 334 -37.18 34.91 -37.27
C LEU A 334 -35.83 34.49 -37.87
N LYS A 335 -35.41 35.08 -39.00
CA LYS A 335 -34.07 34.88 -39.61
C LYS A 335 -32.97 35.65 -38.88
N GLY A 336 -33.33 36.73 -38.17
CA GLY A 336 -32.43 37.57 -37.37
C GLY A 336 -32.19 37.05 -35.94
N ILE A 337 -33.02 36.12 -35.45
CA ILE A 337 -32.70 35.28 -34.29
C ILE A 337 -31.59 34.32 -34.72
N LYS A 338 -30.35 34.82 -34.70
CA LYS A 338 -29.17 33.96 -34.71
C LYS A 338 -29.24 33.14 -33.42
N GLY A 339 -29.63 31.87 -33.55
CA GLY A 339 -29.40 30.86 -32.51
C GLY A 339 -27.93 30.71 -32.20
#